data_AF-A0A512MG98-F1
#
_entry.id   AF-A0A512MG98-F1
#
_cell.length_a   1.000
_cell.length_b   1.000
_cell.length_c   1.000
_cell.angle_alpha   90.00
_cell.angle_beta   90.00
_cell.angle_gamma   90.00
#
_symmetry.space_group_name_H-M   'P 1'
#
loop_
_entity.id
_entity.type
_entity.pdbx_description
1 polymer ?
#
loop_
_entity_poly.entity_id
_entity_poly.type
_entity_poly.pdbx_seq_one_letter_code
_entity_poly.pdbx_strand_id
1 'polypeptide(L)' 'MMAIGMLSPTTDIEAITNQIYVEFEGVNDAWLKTLEVPKVAGGQIHADQLERVAMEIRTIGAPAYVQTCCTSPSMIVAR' A
#
# COMPACT_ATOMS: atom_id res chain seq x y z
N MET A 1 -13.01 15.28 7.41
CA MET A 1 -11.78 14.63 6.93
C MET A 1 -10.74 14.68 8.04
N MET A 2 -10.14 13.56 8.42
CA MET A 2 -9.07 13.54 9.45
C MET A 2 -7.85 14.25 8.89
N ALA A 3 -7.43 15.33 9.55
CA ALA A 3 -6.19 16.02 9.24
C ALA A 3 -5.02 15.12 9.65
N ILE A 4 -4.56 14.28 8.72
CA ILE A 4 -3.22 13.71 8.81
C ILE A 4 -2.29 14.92 8.86
N GLY A 5 -1.46 15.05 9.89
CA GLY A 5 -0.61 16.23 10.19
C GLY A 5 0.45 16.58 9.14
N MET A 6 0.24 16.21 7.88
CA MET A 6 1.04 16.56 6.71
C MET A 6 0.76 17.96 6.17
N LEU A 7 -0.41 18.56 6.44
CA LEU A 7 -0.79 19.87 5.92
C LEU A 7 -1.04 20.84 7.08
N SER A 8 -0.65 22.11 6.89
CA SER A 8 -0.92 23.17 7.88
C SER A 8 -2.44 23.28 8.12
N PRO A 9 -2.91 23.60 9.35
CA PRO A 9 -4.32 23.86 9.62
C PRO A 9 -4.93 25.01 8.80
N THR A 10 -4.08 25.87 8.25
CA THR A 10 -4.46 27.01 7.39
C THR A 10 -4.44 26.66 5.89
N THR A 11 -4.16 25.41 5.54
CA THR A 11 -4.06 24.99 4.15
C THR A 11 -5.46 24.94 3.52
N ASP A 12 -5.64 25.67 2.43
CA ASP A 12 -6.86 25.61 1.63
C ASP A 12 -6.84 24.31 0.80
N ILE A 13 -7.51 23.29 1.34
CA ILE A 13 -7.58 21.97 0.73
C ILE A 13 -8.34 22.00 -0.60
N GLU A 14 -9.35 22.87 -0.75
CA GLU A 14 -10.13 22.96 -1.99
C GLU A 14 -9.30 23.58 -3.12
N ALA A 15 -8.59 24.68 -2.84
CA ALA A 15 -7.69 25.29 -3.81
C ALA A 15 -6.60 24.32 -4.29
N ILE A 16 -6.02 23.56 -3.37
CA ILE A 16 -4.99 22.57 -3.69
C ILE A 16 -5.58 21.41 -4.50
N THR A 17 -6.77 20.92 -4.13
CA THR A 17 -7.44 19.82 -4.82
C THR A 17 -7.70 20.20 -6.28
N ASN A 18 -8.23 21.41 -6.52
CA ASN A 18 -8.47 21.90 -7.88
C ASN A 18 -7.19 22.12 -8.71
N GLN A 19 -6.05 22.33 -8.06
CA GLN A 19 -4.77 22.46 -8.74
C GLN A 19 -4.10 21.10 -9.03
N ILE A 20 -4.32 20.11 -8.16
CA ILE A 20 -3.70 18.78 -8.27
C ILE A 20 -4.48 17.86 -9.20
N TYR A 21 -5.81 17.88 -9.12
CA TYR A 21 -6.65 16.97 -9.90
C TYR A 21 -7.09 17.64 -11.18
N VAL A 22 -6.65 17.06 -12.31
CA VAL A 22 -7.08 17.46 -13.64
C VAL A 22 -8.14 16.47 -14.11
N GLU A 23 -9.31 16.98 -14.48
CA GLU A 23 -10.34 16.17 -15.14
C GLU A 23 -9.90 15.90 -16.59
N PHE A 24 -9.80 14.62 -16.95
CA PHE A 24 -9.51 14.21 -18.31
C PHE A 24 -10.82 13.82 -19.00
N GLU A 25 -11.13 14.50 -20.11
CA GLU A 25 -12.32 14.20 -20.90
C GLU A 25 -12.29 12.73 -21.38
N GLY A 26 -13.33 11.97 -21.05
CA GLY A 26 -13.45 10.55 -21.38
C GLY A 26 -12.87 9.58 -20.33
N VAL A 27 -12.13 10.06 -19.33
CA VAL A 27 -11.67 9.26 -18.18
C VAL A 27 -12.77 9.26 -17.12
N ASN A 28 -13.72 8.34 -17.25
CA ASN A 28 -14.84 8.17 -16.34
C ASN A 28 -14.97 6.71 -15.86
N ASP A 29 -15.89 6.46 -14.93
CA ASP A 29 -16.12 5.12 -14.38
C ASP A 29 -16.52 4.08 -15.43
N ALA A 30 -17.18 4.52 -16.51
CA ALA A 30 -17.48 3.64 -17.63
C ALA A 30 -16.21 3.25 -18.39
N TRP A 31 -15.31 4.20 -18.63
CA TRP A 31 -13.98 3.96 -19.21
C TRP A 31 -13.11 3.05 -18.33
N LEU A 32 -13.10 3.25 -17.00
CA LEU A 32 -12.36 2.38 -16.08
C LEU A 32 -12.76 0.91 -16.20
N LYS A 33 -14.03 0.62 -16.46
CA LYS A 33 -14.54 -0.76 -16.67
C LYS A 33 -14.08 -1.39 -17.98
N THR A 34 -13.60 -0.58 -18.93
CA THR A 34 -13.06 -1.06 -20.21
C THR A 34 -11.57 -1.36 -20.16
N LEU A 35 -10.87 -0.95 -19.09
CA LEU A 35 -9.45 -1.18 -18.95
C LEU A 35 -9.17 -2.65 -18.63
N GLU A 36 -8.47 -3.33 -19.55
CA GLU A 36 -7.82 -4.59 -19.23
C GLU A 36 -6.58 -4.28 -18.40
N VAL A 37 -6.60 -4.62 -17.11
CA VAL A 37 -5.43 -4.51 -16.25
C VAL A 37 -4.60 -5.78 -16.47
N PRO A 38 -3.46 -5.71 -17.19
CA PRO A 38 -2.62 -6.88 -17.38
C PRO A 38 -2.09 -7.33 -16.03
N LYS A 39 -2.30 -8.61 -15.71
CA LYS A 39 -1.66 -9.24 -14.56
C LYS A 39 -0.18 -9.41 -14.90
N VAL A 40 0.65 -8.47 -14.46
CA VAL A 40 2.11 -8.60 -14.58
C VAL A 40 2.57 -9.73 -13.65
N ALA A 41 3.24 -10.73 -14.20
CA ALA A 41 3.88 -11.77 -13.40
C ALA A 41 4.87 -11.12 -12.41
N GLY A 42 4.62 -11.27 -11.11
CA GLY A 42 5.42 -10.66 -10.03
C GLY A 42 4.96 -9.27 -9.57
N GLY A 43 3.93 -8.66 -10.19
CA GLY A 43 3.38 -7.37 -9.75
C GLY A 43 2.28 -7.49 -8.69
N GLN A 44 1.61 -8.65 -8.64
CA GLN A 44 0.73 -9.03 -7.53
C GLN A 44 1.42 -10.12 -6.73
N ILE A 45 1.49 -9.90 -5.42
CA ILE A 45 2.08 -10.86 -4.50
C ILE A 45 1.33 -12.18 -4.67
N HIS A 46 2.00 -13.26 -5.05
CA HIS A 46 1.33 -14.56 -5.15
C HIS A 46 0.78 -14.94 -3.77
N ALA A 47 -0.34 -15.67 -3.72
CA ALA A 47 -0.97 -16.03 -2.44
C ALA A 47 0.01 -16.75 -1.47
N ASP A 48 1.01 -17.46 -2.00
CA ASP A 48 2.07 -18.15 -1.26
C ASP A 48 3.32 -17.29 -1.02
N GLN A 49 3.38 -16.05 -1.50
CA GLN A 49 4.61 -15.24 -1.39
C GLN A 49 4.91 -14.82 0.05
N LEU A 50 3.90 -14.66 0.90
CA LEU A 50 4.11 -14.55 2.36
C LEU A 50 4.79 -15.81 2.91
N GLU A 51 4.36 -16.99 2.47
CA GLU A 51 4.93 -18.26 2.89
C GLU A 51 6.36 -18.43 2.37
N ARG A 52 6.65 -17.99 1.14
CA ARG A 52 8.01 -17.96 0.56
C ARG A 52 8.94 -17.06 1.34
N VAL A 53 8.54 -15.81 1.59
CA VAL A 53 9.35 -14.85 2.36
C VAL A 53 9.59 -15.37 3.78
N ALA A 54 8.57 -15.97 4.41
CA ALA A 54 8.72 -16.58 5.72
C ALA A 54 9.69 -17.78 5.71
N MET A 55 9.70 -18.60 4.65
CA MET A 55 10.67 -19.69 4.49
C MET A 55 12.08 -19.16 4.25
N GLU A 56 12.26 -18.16 3.39
CA GLU A 56 13.56 -17.55 3.09
C GLU A 56 14.20 -16.93 4.34
N ILE A 57 13.43 -16.18 5.13
CA ILE A 57 13.88 -15.61 6.41
C ILE A 57 14.38 -16.71 7.35
N ARG A 58 13.68 -17.86 7.42
CA ARG A 58 14.12 -19.01 8.21
C ARG A 58 15.40 -19.64 7.68
N THR A 59 15.54 -19.75 6.35
CA THR A 59 16.73 -20.35 5.71
C THR A 59 17.99 -19.53 5.93
N ILE A 60 17.90 -18.18 5.90
CA ILE A 60 19.04 -17.30 6.15
C ILE A 60 19.36 -17.10 7.64
N GLY A 61 18.59 -17.74 8.54
CA GLY A 61 18.78 -17.63 9.99
C GLY A 61 18.35 -16.30 10.59
N ALA A 62 17.56 -15.50 9.86
CA ALA A 62 17.02 -14.25 10.38
C ALA A 62 15.85 -14.53 11.35
N PRO A 63 15.69 -13.70 12.40
CA PRO A 63 14.61 -13.89 13.36
C PRO A 63 13.25 -13.72 12.67
N ALA A 64 12.35 -14.69 12.83
CA ALA A 64 10.99 -14.61 12.26
C ALA A 64 10.04 -13.70 13.08
N TYR A 65 10.49 -13.28 14.26
CA TYR A 65 9.73 -12.48 15.22
C TYR A 65 10.51 -11.23 15.60
N VAL A 66 9.82 -10.10 15.66
CA VAL A 66 10.35 -8.86 16.23
C VAL A 66 9.68 -8.64 17.58
N GLN A 67 10.52 -8.40 18.59
CA GLN A 67 10.08 -7.94 19.90
C GLN A 67 10.51 -6.49 20.05
N THR A 68 9.55 -5.61 20.35
CA THR A 68 9.84 -4.25 20.80
C THR A 68 9.68 -4.19 22.31
N CYS A 69 10.28 -3.18 22.95
CA CYS A 69 10.20 -3.00 24.40
C CYS A 69 8.77 -2.82 24.94
N CYS A 70 7.80 -2.49 24.07
CA CYS A 70 6.43 -2.12 24.44
C CYS A 70 5.36 -3.07 23.88
N THR A 71 5.72 -4.14 23.17
CA THR A 71 4.74 -5.03 22.53
C THR A 71 5.18 -6.48 22.58
N SER A 72 4.23 -7.39 22.79
CA SER A 72 4.45 -8.82 22.68
C SER A 72 5.06 -9.17 21.32
N PRO A 73 5.93 -10.20 21.24
CA PRO A 73 6.58 -10.58 20.00
C PRO A 73 5.56 -10.76 18.87
N SER A 74 5.82 -10.13 17.73
CA SER A 74 4.98 -10.21 16.53
C SER A 74 5.76 -10.79 15.37
N MET A 75 5.08 -11.50 14.48
CA MET A 75 5.72 -12.10 13.30
C MET A 75 6.08 -10.98 12.32
N ILE A 76 7.30 -11.02 11.77
CA ILE A 76 7.77 -10.03 10.78
C ILE A 76 6.92 -10.09 9.50
N VAL A 77 6.39 -11.26 9.20
CA VAL A 77 5.57 -11.54 8.02
C VAL A 77 4.16 -11.88 8.49
N ALA A 78 3.31 -10.87 8.66
CA ALA A 78 1.91 -11.05 9.08
C ALA A 78 1.01 -11.34 7.87
N ARG A 79 -0.04 -12.16 8.09
CA ARG A 79 -1.12 -12.42 7.12
C ARG A 79 -1.99 -11.19 6.88
#